data_AF-A0A2W4MUT3-F1
#
_entry.id   AF-A0A2W4MUT3-F1
#
_cell.length_a   1.000
_cell.length_b   1.000
_cell.length_c   1.000
_cell.angle_alpha   90.00
_cell.angle_beta   90.00
_cell.angle_gamma   90.00
#
_symmetry.space_group_name_H-M   'P 1'
#
loop_
_entity.id
_entity.type
_entity.pdbx_description
1 polymer ?
#
loop_
_entity_poly.entity_id
_entity_poly.type
_entity_poly.pdbx_seq_one_letter_code
_entity_poly.pdbx_strand_id
1 'polypeptide(L)'
;MPDYQVHLDAKVDRFVTEDDLIDFCTALEERPGISAPVAGGGGESLGATVAVEAPDAWEAVTRAVAEFRAALKEIGMHGRIVEIEVKDYDDFEVTVGEIARDLGVSRERVRRWIRNPEYGFPSPVREEGSQKLWRWGDVRRWAEERGVLKK
;
A
#
# COMPACT_ATOMS: atom_id res chain seq x y z
N MET A 1 2.22 -10.48 1.45
CA MET A 1 1.81 -9.51 2.49
C MET A 1 1.20 -8.31 1.77
N PRO A 2 0.15 -7.66 2.31
CA PRO A 2 -0.42 -6.48 1.68
C PRO A 2 0.65 -5.38 1.58
N ASP A 3 0.60 -4.64 0.48
CA ASP A 3 1.50 -3.54 0.20
C ASP A 3 0.73 -2.24 0.44
N TYR A 4 1.19 -1.44 1.39
CA TYR A 4 0.57 -0.18 1.75
C TYR A 4 1.37 0.97 1.17
N GLN A 5 0.70 1.89 0.50
CA GLN A 5 1.29 3.18 0.17
C GLN A 5 1.09 4.12 1.35
N VAL A 6 2.16 4.55 2.00
CA VAL A 6 2.11 5.53 3.08
C VAL A 6 2.72 6.83 2.58
N HIS A 7 1.93 7.89 2.58
CA HIS A 7 2.39 9.25 2.33
C HIS A 7 2.52 10.00 3.66
N LEU A 8 3.65 10.65 3.85
CA LEU A 8 4.01 11.38 5.06
C LEU A 8 4.47 12.77 4.66
N ASP A 9 3.95 13.81 5.30
CA ASP A 9 4.46 15.18 5.19
C ASP A 9 4.87 15.69 6.57
N ALA A 10 6.03 16.32 6.64
CA ALA A 10 6.54 16.96 7.83
C ALA A 10 6.88 18.42 7.58
N LYS A 11 6.52 19.24 8.55
CA LYS A 11 7.07 20.58 8.68
C LYS A 11 8.45 20.50 9.32
N VAL A 12 9.47 20.96 8.61
CA VAL A 12 10.88 20.91 9.02
C VAL A 12 11.39 22.27 9.54
N ASP A 13 12.54 22.25 10.21
CA ASP A 13 13.16 23.38 10.90
C ASP A 13 13.98 24.31 10.00
N ARG A 14 14.21 23.93 8.74
CA ARG A 14 14.91 24.73 7.73
C ARG A 14 14.30 24.59 6.35
N PHE A 15 14.72 25.46 5.45
CA PHE A 15 14.33 25.40 4.05
C PHE A 15 14.90 24.13 3.39
N VAL A 16 14.05 23.40 2.68
CA VAL A 16 14.38 22.17 1.94
C VAL A 16 14.95 22.53 0.58
N THR A 17 16.15 22.04 0.29
CA THR A 17 16.79 22.15 -1.03
C THR A 17 16.56 20.90 -1.88
N GLU A 18 16.93 20.95 -3.15
CA GLU A 18 16.89 19.76 -4.02
C GLU A 18 17.87 18.67 -3.54
N ASP A 19 19.06 19.07 -3.07
CA ASP A 19 20.03 18.14 -2.47
C ASP A 19 19.45 17.45 -1.24
N ASP A 20 18.72 18.18 -0.39
CA ASP A 20 18.06 17.59 0.78
C ASP A 20 17.01 16.54 0.38
N LEU A 21 16.29 16.74 -0.73
CA LEU A 21 15.31 15.77 -1.23
C LEU A 21 15.99 14.50 -1.72
N ILE A 22 17.13 14.63 -2.40
CA ILE A 22 17.92 13.49 -2.90
C ILE A 22 18.48 12.72 -1.71
N ASP A 23 19.15 13.40 -0.77
CA ASP A 23 19.72 12.78 0.42
C ASP A 23 18.64 12.10 1.27
N PHE A 24 17.47 12.73 1.41
CA PHE A 24 16.34 12.15 2.13
C PHE A 24 15.79 10.90 1.43
N CYS A 25 15.64 10.93 0.11
CA CYS A 25 15.17 9.79 -0.67
C CYS A 25 16.14 8.61 -0.57
N THR A 26 17.44 8.87 -0.72
CA THR A 26 18.49 7.85 -0.56
C THR A 26 18.48 7.27 0.87
N ALA A 27 18.36 8.10 1.89
CA ALA A 27 18.28 7.64 3.28
C ALA A 27 17.04 6.77 3.56
N LEU A 28 15.96 6.90 2.78
CA LEU A 28 14.78 6.04 2.84
C LEU A 28 14.95 4.74 2.04
N GLU A 29 15.63 4.77 0.89
CA GLU A 29 15.90 3.58 0.06
C GLU A 29 16.72 2.53 0.80
N GLU A 30 17.63 2.97 1.68
CA GLU A 30 18.47 2.08 2.48
C GLU A 30 17.73 1.44 3.67
N ARG A 31 16.45 1.77 3.90
CA ARG A 31 15.68 1.30 5.07
C ARG A 31 15.04 -0.07 4.83
N PRO A 32 15.25 -1.04 5.75
CA PRO A 32 14.64 -2.35 5.63
C PRO A 32 13.11 -2.26 5.77
N GLY A 33 12.38 -2.79 4.79
CA GLY A 33 10.91 -2.82 4.80
C GLY A 33 10.24 -1.55 4.28
N ILE A 34 11.03 -0.62 3.74
CA ILE A 34 10.57 0.49 2.89
C ILE A 34 10.96 0.14 1.44
N SER A 35 10.09 0.43 0.48
CA SER A 35 10.42 0.31 -0.94
C SER A 35 9.86 1.47 -1.75
N ALA A 36 10.47 1.70 -2.91
CA ALA A 36 10.09 2.72 -3.88
C ALA A 36 9.78 4.10 -3.26
N PRO A 37 10.66 4.67 -2.41
CA PRO A 37 10.41 5.98 -1.85
C PRO A 37 10.39 7.04 -2.95
N VAL A 38 9.48 8.00 -2.81
CA VAL A 38 9.44 9.21 -3.62
C VAL A 38 9.38 10.38 -2.66
N ALA A 39 10.49 11.09 -2.53
CA ALA A 39 10.57 12.32 -1.75
C ALA A 39 10.00 13.50 -2.54
N GLY A 40 9.37 14.43 -1.83
CA GLY A 40 8.89 15.69 -2.37
C GLY A 40 8.85 16.74 -1.28
N GLY A 41 8.99 18.00 -1.63
CA GLY A 41 9.00 19.06 -0.63
C GLY A 41 9.32 20.41 -1.24
N GLY A 42 9.21 21.44 -0.40
CA GLY A 42 9.50 22.82 -0.77
C GLY A 42 9.23 23.76 0.38
N GLY A 43 10.08 24.79 0.53
CA GLY A 43 10.00 25.66 1.69
C GLY A 43 10.34 24.91 2.97
N GLU A 44 9.45 24.96 3.95
CA GLU A 44 9.61 24.28 5.25
C GLU A 44 8.85 22.94 5.30
N SER A 45 8.52 22.34 4.16
CA SER A 45 7.81 21.05 4.08
C SER A 45 8.67 20.03 3.34
N LEU A 46 8.77 18.84 3.94
CA LEU A 46 9.43 17.67 3.39
C LEU A 46 8.51 16.47 3.61
N GLY A 47 8.21 15.77 2.53
CA GLY A 47 7.38 14.59 2.54
C GLY A 47 7.96 13.46 1.71
N ALA A 48 7.40 12.28 1.90
CA ALA A 48 7.71 11.11 1.11
C ALA A 48 6.50 10.19 1.00
N THR A 49 6.41 9.54 -0.15
CA THR A 49 5.53 8.42 -0.38
C THR A 49 6.36 7.15 -0.42
N VAL A 50 5.99 6.14 0.36
CA VAL A 50 6.71 4.87 0.46
C VAL A 50 5.75 3.69 0.32
N ALA A 51 6.24 2.58 -0.22
CA ALA A 51 5.56 1.29 -0.16
C ALA A 51 6.07 0.48 1.04
N VAL A 52 5.15 -0.13 1.78
CA VAL A 52 5.44 -0.85 3.03
C VAL A 52 4.67 -2.16 3.06
N GLU A 53 5.41 -3.27 3.07
CA GLU A 53 4.82 -4.57 3.36
C GLU A 53 4.59 -4.73 4.86
N ALA A 54 3.33 -4.86 5.27
CA ALA A 54 2.92 -4.99 6.65
C ALA A 54 1.68 -5.89 6.77
N PRO A 55 1.39 -6.48 7.94
CA PRO A 55 0.18 -7.27 8.14
C PRO A 55 -1.10 -6.41 8.17
N ASP A 56 -0.99 -5.15 8.58
CA ASP A 56 -2.09 -4.18 8.62
C ASP A 56 -1.60 -2.73 8.44
N ALA A 57 -2.56 -1.82 8.22
CA ALA A 57 -2.29 -0.41 7.98
C ALA A 57 -1.64 0.30 9.18
N TRP A 58 -1.93 -0.13 10.42
CA TRP A 58 -1.35 0.48 11.61
C TRP A 58 0.14 0.15 11.73
N GLU A 59 0.52 -1.11 11.46
CA GLU A 59 1.93 -1.50 11.39
C GLU A 59 2.65 -0.81 10.22
N ALA A 60 2.01 -0.69 9.06
CA ALA A 60 2.57 0.04 7.92
C ALA A 60 2.89 1.51 8.28
N VAL A 61 1.93 2.22 8.87
CA VAL A 61 2.10 3.61 9.30
C VAL A 61 3.16 3.71 10.40
N THR A 62 3.14 2.83 11.40
CA THR A 62 4.10 2.85 12.51
C THR A 62 5.53 2.69 11.99
N ARG A 63 5.75 1.75 11.06
CA ARG A 63 7.05 1.53 10.43
C ARG A 63 7.45 2.72 9.57
N ALA A 64 6.57 3.19 8.69
CA ALA A 64 6.85 4.34 7.83
C ALA A 64 7.22 5.59 8.64
N VAL A 65 6.48 5.89 9.72
CA VAL A 65 6.76 7.03 10.62
C VAL A 65 8.12 6.88 11.31
N ALA A 66 8.47 5.68 11.76
CA ALA A 66 9.75 5.42 12.42
C ALA A 66 10.92 5.65 11.45
N GLU A 67 10.85 5.07 10.25
CA GLU A 67 11.91 5.18 9.24
C GLU A 67 12.00 6.59 8.65
N PHE A 68 10.87 7.26 8.43
CA PHE A 68 10.83 8.65 8.00
C PHE A 68 11.53 9.58 9.00
N ARG A 69 11.28 9.41 10.30
CA ARG A 69 11.97 10.17 11.34
C ARG A 69 13.46 9.84 11.43
N ALA A 70 13.83 8.58 11.21
CA ALA A 70 15.22 8.16 11.18
C ALA A 70 15.98 8.80 10.01
N ALA A 71 15.38 8.79 8.81
CA ALA A 71 15.93 9.43 7.61
C ALA A 71 16.06 10.95 7.79
N LEU A 72 15.06 11.63 8.36
CA LEU A 72 15.16 13.06 8.68
C LEU A 72 16.35 13.36 9.60
N LYS A 73 16.52 12.55 10.64
CA LYS A 73 17.61 12.72 11.59
C LYS A 73 18.98 12.47 10.96
N GLU A 74 19.07 11.52 10.03
CA GLU A 74 20.31 11.19 9.32
C GLU A 74 20.80 12.36 8.46
N ILE A 75 19.90 13.05 7.76
CA ILE A 75 20.23 14.25 6.98
C ILE A 75 20.34 15.53 7.84
N GLY A 76 20.32 15.37 9.17
CA GLY A 76 20.47 16.47 10.13
C GLY A 76 19.27 17.43 10.18
N MET A 77 18.08 16.97 9.80
CA MET A 77 16.84 17.75 9.90
C MET A 77 16.00 17.34 11.10
N HIS A 78 15.30 18.32 11.67
CA HIS A 78 14.26 18.08 12.65
C HIS A 78 12.92 18.57 12.13
N GLY A 79 11.87 17.80 12.36
CA GLY A 79 10.55 18.15 11.88
C GLY A 79 9.43 17.49 12.66
N ARG A 80 8.23 18.01 12.44
CA ARG A 80 6.99 17.43 12.97
C ARG A 80 6.17 16.95 11.79
N ILE A 81 5.85 15.66 11.79
CA ILE A 81 4.88 15.09 10.85
C ILE A 81 3.54 15.80 11.07
N VAL A 82 3.02 16.40 10.00
CA VAL A 82 1.76 17.14 9.98
C VAL A 82 0.66 16.38 9.27
N GLU A 83 1.04 15.47 8.37
CA GLU A 83 0.10 14.72 7.54
C GLU A 83 0.58 13.27 7.38
N ILE A 84 -0.38 12.35 7.43
CA ILE A 84 -0.20 10.93 7.16
C ILE A 84 -1.41 10.47 6.35
N GLU A 85 -1.17 10.01 5.13
CA GLU A 85 -2.16 9.27 4.36
C GLU A 85 -1.69 7.83 4.17
N VAL A 86 -2.62 6.88 4.30
CA VAL A 86 -2.35 5.46 4.01
C VAL A 86 -3.35 4.97 2.99
N LYS A 87 -2.84 4.33 1.93
CA LYS A 87 -3.64 3.63 0.94
C LYS A 87 -3.27 2.15 0.98
N ASP A 88 -4.28 1.34 1.23
CA ASP A 88 -4.17 -0.10 1.07
C ASP A 88 -4.33 -0.43 -0.41
N TYR A 89 -3.26 -0.85 -1.09
CA TYR A 89 -3.37 -1.27 -2.50
C TYR A 89 -4.27 -2.48 -2.67
N ASP A 90 -4.58 -3.22 -1.61
CA ASP A 90 -5.50 -4.34 -1.64
C ASP A 90 -6.96 -3.89 -1.33
N ASP A 91 -7.23 -2.59 -1.08
CA ASP A 91 -8.55 -2.02 -0.77
C ASP A 91 -9.22 -1.33 -1.97
N PHE A 92 -9.12 -1.93 -3.15
CA PHE A 92 -9.97 -1.57 -4.29
C PHE A 92 -11.04 -2.63 -4.57
N GLU A 93 -12.18 -2.16 -5.06
CA GLU A 93 -13.31 -2.97 -5.44
C GLU A 93 -13.09 -3.56 -6.85
N VAL A 94 -13.25 -4.88 -6.98
CA VAL A 94 -13.11 -5.62 -8.24
C VAL A 94 -14.38 -6.37 -8.59
N THR A 95 -14.66 -6.42 -9.88
CA THR A 95 -15.71 -7.25 -10.48
C THR A 95 -15.22 -8.68 -10.71
N VAL A 96 -16.14 -9.62 -10.98
CA VAL A 96 -15.80 -10.99 -11.45
C VAL A 96 -14.87 -10.96 -12.68
N GLY A 97 -15.05 -9.96 -13.55
CA GLY A 97 -14.25 -9.82 -14.77
C GLY A 97 -12.79 -9.49 -14.48
N GLU A 98 -12.57 -8.57 -13.55
CA GLU A 98 -11.23 -8.17 -13.09
C GLU A 98 -10.57 -9.28 -12.30
N ILE A 99 -11.30 -9.90 -11.36
CA ILE A 99 -10.81 -11.08 -10.62
C ILE A 99 -10.31 -12.17 -11.58
N ALA A 100 -11.10 -12.49 -12.61
CA ALA A 100 -10.73 -13.51 -13.58
C ALA A 100 -9.46 -13.15 -14.36
N ARG A 101 -9.35 -11.89 -14.79
CA ARG A 101 -8.18 -11.37 -15.50
C ARG A 101 -6.93 -11.41 -14.62
N ASP A 102 -7.03 -10.89 -13.41
CA ASP A 102 -5.89 -10.67 -12.52
C ASP A 102 -5.40 -11.99 -11.89
N LEU A 103 -6.29 -12.96 -11.70
CA LEU A 103 -5.93 -14.33 -11.30
C LEU A 103 -5.58 -15.27 -12.49
N GLY A 104 -5.69 -14.81 -13.74
CA GLY A 104 -5.40 -15.62 -14.92
C GLY A 104 -6.32 -16.83 -15.11
N VAL A 105 -7.60 -16.70 -14.74
CA VAL A 105 -8.62 -17.77 -14.83
C VAL A 105 -9.84 -17.33 -15.65
N SER A 106 -10.75 -18.26 -15.95
CA SER A 106 -12.01 -17.90 -16.61
C SER A 106 -13.04 -17.30 -15.64
N ARG A 107 -13.87 -16.38 -16.12
CA ARG A 107 -15.01 -15.82 -15.36
C ARG A 107 -15.94 -16.92 -14.83
N GLU A 108 -16.14 -17.97 -15.61
CA GLU A 108 -16.97 -19.12 -15.24
C GLU A 108 -16.40 -19.90 -14.04
N ARG A 109 -15.06 -19.96 -13.94
CA ARG A 109 -14.38 -20.55 -12.79
C ARG A 109 -14.57 -19.70 -11.53
N VAL A 110 -14.47 -18.38 -11.64
CA VAL A 110 -14.77 -17.46 -10.53
C VAL A 110 -16.24 -17.60 -10.08
N ARG A 111 -17.20 -17.62 -11.02
CA ARG A 111 -18.62 -17.87 -10.71
C ARG A 111 -18.87 -19.23 -10.06
N ARG A 112 -18.06 -20.23 -10.34
CA ARG A 112 -18.13 -21.54 -9.66
C ARG A 112 -17.69 -21.41 -8.21
N TRP A 113 -16.61 -20.69 -7.93
CA TRP A 113 -16.14 -20.41 -6.57
C TRP A 113 -17.17 -19.64 -5.75
N ILE A 114 -17.79 -18.63 -6.35
CA ILE A 114 -18.85 -17.83 -5.70
C ILE A 114 -20.08 -18.70 -5.36
N ARG A 115 -20.48 -19.61 -6.26
CA ARG A 115 -21.70 -20.42 -6.10
C ARG A 115 -21.54 -21.62 -5.17
N ASN A 116 -20.34 -22.18 -5.06
CA ASN A 116 -20.10 -23.35 -4.21
C ASN A 116 -19.35 -22.93 -2.92
N PRO A 117 -20.03 -22.96 -1.75
CA PRO A 117 -19.44 -22.61 -0.47
C PRO A 117 -18.19 -23.42 -0.08
N GLU A 118 -18.00 -24.63 -0.61
CA GLU A 118 -16.82 -25.47 -0.33
C GLU A 118 -15.51 -24.82 -0.76
N TYR A 119 -15.55 -23.91 -1.74
CA TYR A 119 -14.37 -23.14 -2.14
C TYR A 119 -14.01 -22.06 -1.12
N GLY A 120 -14.94 -21.66 -0.24
CA GLY A 120 -14.73 -20.60 0.75
C GLY A 120 -14.38 -19.25 0.10
N PHE A 121 -14.92 -18.96 -1.08
CA PHE A 121 -14.63 -17.72 -1.78
C PHE A 121 -15.15 -16.51 -0.99
N PRO A 122 -14.44 -15.35 -0.97
CA PRO A 122 -14.87 -14.19 -0.21
C PRO A 122 -16.27 -13.69 -0.58
N SER A 123 -16.95 -13.09 0.39
CA SER A 123 -18.24 -12.43 0.17
C SER A 123 -18.02 -11.07 -0.53
N PRO A 124 -18.95 -10.63 -1.38
CA PRO A 124 -18.87 -9.29 -1.97
C PRO A 124 -19.02 -8.22 -0.89
N VAL A 125 -18.31 -7.10 -1.04
CA VAL A 125 -18.37 -5.94 -0.14
C VAL A 125 -19.46 -4.95 -0.55
N ARG A 126 -19.83 -4.95 -1.84
CA ARG A 126 -20.84 -4.05 -2.39
C ARG A 126 -21.58 -4.71 -3.55
N GLU A 127 -22.82 -4.29 -3.77
CA GLU A 127 -23.58 -4.58 -4.99
C GLU A 127 -23.94 -3.27 -5.68
N GLU A 128 -23.65 -3.16 -6.97
CA GLU A 128 -23.99 -2.02 -7.82
C GLU A 128 -24.83 -2.51 -9.00
N GLY A 129 -26.15 -2.33 -8.89
CA GLY A 129 -27.11 -2.89 -9.84
C GLY A 129 -27.07 -4.42 -9.85
N SER A 130 -26.69 -5.01 -10.99
CA SER A 130 -26.53 -6.47 -11.14
C SER A 130 -25.10 -6.95 -10.92
N GLN A 131 -24.15 -6.03 -10.70
CA GLN A 131 -22.76 -6.37 -10.44
C GLN A 131 -22.51 -6.46 -8.94
N LYS A 132 -21.74 -7.48 -8.57
CA LYS A 132 -21.19 -7.64 -7.23
C LYS A 132 -19.73 -7.22 -7.28
N LEU A 133 -19.28 -6.56 -6.24
CA LEU A 133 -17.93 -6.05 -6.09
C LEU A 133 -17.29 -6.70 -4.87
N TRP A 134 -16.05 -7.14 -5.02
CA TRP A 134 -15.25 -7.75 -3.97
C TRP A 134 -14.07 -6.85 -3.65
N ARG A 135 -13.60 -6.89 -2.41
CA ARG A 135 -12.31 -6.31 -2.07
C ARG A 135 -11.20 -7.17 -2.68
N TRP A 136 -10.31 -6.57 -3.46
CA TRP A 136 -9.21 -7.30 -4.10
C TRP A 136 -8.34 -8.06 -3.09
N GLY A 137 -8.04 -7.44 -1.95
CA GLY A 137 -7.24 -8.05 -0.88
C GLY A 137 -7.77 -9.38 -0.36
N ASP A 138 -9.09 -9.48 -0.17
CA ASP A 138 -9.70 -10.72 0.30
C ASP A 138 -9.63 -11.81 -0.77
N VAL A 139 -9.82 -11.43 -2.03
CA VAL A 139 -9.70 -12.34 -3.18
C VAL A 139 -8.27 -12.81 -3.37
N ARG A 140 -7.29 -11.91 -3.29
CA ARG A 140 -5.86 -12.22 -3.42
C ARG A 140 -5.42 -13.17 -2.30
N ARG A 141 -5.73 -12.84 -1.04
CA ARG A 141 -5.43 -13.69 0.12
C ARG A 141 -6.02 -15.08 -0.03
N TRP A 142 -7.31 -15.17 -0.38
CA TRP A 142 -7.96 -16.45 -0.65
C TRP A 142 -7.26 -17.24 -1.78
N ALA A 143 -6.84 -16.55 -2.85
CA ALA A 143 -6.16 -17.18 -3.97
C ALA A 143 -4.75 -17.66 -3.61
N GLU A 144 -4.00 -16.93 -2.79
CA GLU A 144 -2.69 -17.32 -2.25
C GLU A 144 -2.80 -18.59 -1.39
N GLU A 145 -3.73 -18.60 -0.43
CA GLU A 145 -3.97 -19.73 0.48
C GLU A 145 -4.36 -21.01 -0.27
N ARG A 146 -5.05 -20.88 -1.41
CA ARG A 146 -5.51 -21.99 -2.25
C ARG A 146 -4.54 -22.36 -3.37
N GLY A 147 -3.40 -21.68 -3.50
CA GLY A 147 -2.42 -21.91 -4.57
C GLY A 147 -2.98 -21.63 -5.98
N VAL A 148 -3.92 -20.69 -6.09
CA VAL A 148 -4.56 -20.29 -7.36
C VAL A 148 -3.67 -19.33 -8.13
N LEU A 149 -2.91 -18.48 -7.43
CA LEU A 149 -1.91 -17.61 -8.04
C LEU A 149 -0.76 -18.46 -8.57
N LYS A 150 -0.50 -18.37 -9.88
CA LYS A 150 0.74 -18.89 -10.45
C LYS A 150 1.88 -17.97 -10.00
N LYS A 151 2.90 -18.55 -9.38
CA LYS A 151 4.22 -17.92 -9.24
C LYS A 151 4.83 -17.65 -10.62
#